data_AF-A0A971PUH9-F1
#
_entry.id   AF-A0A971PUH9-F1
#
_cell.length_a   1.000
_cell.length_b   1.000
_cell.length_c   1.000
_cell.angle_alpha   90.00
_cell.angle_beta   90.00
_cell.angle_gamma   90.00
#
_symmetry.space_group_name_H-M   'P 1'
#
loop_
_entity.id
_entity.type
_entity.pdbx_description
1 polymer ?
#
loop_
_entity_poly.entity_id
_entity_poly.type
_entity_poly.pdbx_seq_one_letter_code
_entity_poly.pdbx_strand_id
1 'polypeptide(L)'
;VADEADGRYVDRVAAGVRTAGLADVTLLATSDIAKGRRFGNRIVVGSRVPLDPSRLERSVRRLPWPARAYRPRPAQPFTGAGESSPSPPSLERSWRLR
;
A
#
# COMPACT_ATOMS: atom_id res chain seq x y z
N VAL A 1 8.74 14.85 -0.34
CA VAL A 1 8.14 14.42 -1.64
C VAL A 1 7.16 13.31 -1.30
N ALA A 2 5.95 13.32 -1.86
CA ALA A 2 4.97 12.27 -1.57
C ALA A 2 5.54 10.88 -1.94
N ASP A 3 4.90 9.79 -1.49
CA ASP A 3 5.29 8.41 -1.84
C ASP A 3 4.99 8.13 -3.33
N GLU A 4 5.66 8.86 -4.22
CA GLU A 4 5.32 9.02 -5.63
C GLU A 4 5.73 7.80 -6.44
N ALA A 5 4.75 7.32 -7.24
CA ALA A 5 4.79 6.27 -8.26
C ALA A 5 5.30 4.89 -7.82
N ASP A 6 6.43 4.80 -7.12
CA ASP A 6 6.96 3.55 -6.65
C ASP A 6 6.17 3.04 -5.43
N GLY A 7 5.79 3.90 -4.48
CA GLY A 7 5.16 3.46 -3.23
C GLY A 7 6.14 2.81 -2.24
N ARG A 8 7.41 3.24 -2.29
CA ARG A 8 8.50 2.72 -1.45
C ARG A 8 8.19 2.85 0.03
N TYR A 9 7.59 3.95 0.49
CA TYR A 9 7.26 4.13 1.90
C TYR A 9 6.29 3.03 2.35
N VAL A 10 5.21 2.82 1.60
CA VAL A 10 4.25 1.74 1.89
C VAL A 10 4.90 0.35 1.86
N ASP A 11 5.82 0.08 0.94
CA ASP A 11 6.53 -1.21 0.91
C ASP A 11 7.42 -1.40 2.15
N ARG A 12 8.07 -0.35 2.64
CA ARG A 12 8.85 -0.38 3.90
C ARG A 12 7.94 -0.57 5.12
N VAL A 13 6.76 0.05 5.15
CA VAL A 13 5.74 -0.21 6.18
C VAL A 13 5.33 -1.69 6.14
N ALA A 14 5.05 -2.24 4.97
CA ALA A 14 4.70 -3.65 4.81
C ALA A 14 5.84 -4.59 5.22
N ALA A 15 7.10 -4.21 4.99
CA ALA A 15 8.24 -4.95 5.51
C ALA A 15 8.30 -4.94 7.04
N GLY A 16 8.03 -3.79 7.69
CA GLY A 16 7.93 -3.69 9.15
C GLY A 16 6.76 -4.49 9.75
N VAL A 17 5.63 -4.55 9.05
CA VAL A 17 4.49 -5.42 9.45
C VAL A 17 4.93 -6.88 9.53
N ARG A 18 5.77 -7.36 8.59
CA ARG A 18 6.30 -8.72 8.64
C ARG A 18 7.22 -8.98 9.83
N THR A 19 8.05 -7.99 10.22
CA THR A 19 8.93 -8.15 11.39
C THR A 19 8.15 -8.23 12.70
N ALA A 20 6.91 -7.72 12.74
CA ALA A 20 5.98 -7.88 13.86
C ALA A 20 5.30 -9.26 13.94
N GLY A 21 5.70 -10.23 13.10
CA GLY A 21 5.16 -11.60 13.08
C GLY A 21 3.87 -11.75 12.26
N LEU A 22 3.50 -10.72 11.48
CA LEU A 22 2.39 -10.77 10.52
C LEU A 22 2.95 -11.16 9.14
N ALA A 23 3.24 -12.45 8.96
CA ALA A 23 3.99 -12.94 7.80
C ALA A 23 3.25 -12.76 6.46
N ASP A 24 1.92 -12.90 6.47
CA ASP A 24 1.10 -12.69 5.26
C ASP A 24 0.66 -11.23 5.19
N VAL A 25 1.08 -10.53 4.14
CA VAL A 25 0.84 -9.09 3.96
C VAL A 25 0.36 -8.80 2.55
N THR A 26 -0.74 -8.06 2.48
CA THR A 26 -1.33 -7.57 1.24
C THR A 26 -1.61 -6.08 1.31
N LEU A 27 -1.68 -5.42 0.16
CA LEU A 27 -2.08 -4.03 0.01
C LEU A 27 -3.46 -3.96 -0.63
N LEU A 28 -4.29 -3.04 -0.14
CA LEU A 28 -5.59 -2.72 -0.73
C LEU A 28 -5.63 -1.25 -1.15
N ALA A 29 -6.09 -0.97 -2.35
CA ALA A 29 -6.33 0.40 -2.81
C ALA A 29 -7.39 0.44 -3.91
N THR A 30 -7.91 1.63 -4.23
CA THR A 30 -8.72 1.78 -5.45
C THR A 30 -7.86 1.49 -6.68
N SER A 31 -8.48 1.03 -7.77
CA SER A 31 -7.78 0.50 -8.94
C SER A 31 -6.83 1.51 -9.60
N ASP A 32 -7.12 2.79 -9.55
CA ASP A 32 -6.26 3.87 -10.04
C ASP A 32 -5.05 4.12 -9.14
N ILE A 33 -5.21 4.12 -7.82
CA ILE A 33 -4.11 4.23 -6.84
C ILE A 33 -3.20 3.00 -6.94
N ALA A 34 -3.78 1.80 -7.00
CA ALA A 34 -3.04 0.55 -7.14
C ALA A 34 -2.22 0.49 -8.43
N LYS A 35 -2.69 1.15 -9.50
CA LYS A 35 -1.97 1.29 -10.78
C LYS A 35 -1.04 2.50 -10.83
N GLY A 36 -0.90 3.25 -9.73
CA GLY A 36 -0.05 4.45 -9.67
C GLY A 36 -0.55 5.62 -10.53
N ARG A 37 -1.84 5.64 -10.90
CA ARG A 37 -2.44 6.67 -11.76
C ARG A 37 -2.85 7.93 -11.01
N ARG A 38 -3.08 7.84 -9.70
CA ARG A 38 -3.36 8.97 -8.81
C ARG A 38 -2.73 8.75 -7.44
N PHE A 39 -2.47 9.84 -6.72
CA PHE A 39 -2.22 9.81 -5.29
C PHE A 39 -3.47 9.37 -4.52
N GLY A 40 -3.28 8.69 -3.40
CA GLY A 40 -4.34 8.36 -2.47
C GLY A 40 -3.97 7.22 -1.53
N ASN A 41 -4.96 6.73 -0.80
CA ASN A 41 -4.77 5.77 0.28
C ASN A 41 -4.46 4.36 -0.24
N ARG A 42 -3.44 3.75 0.38
CA ARG A 42 -3.13 2.32 0.32
C ARG A 42 -3.26 1.77 1.73
N ILE A 43 -3.99 0.68 1.89
CA ILE A 43 -4.20 0.02 3.18
C ILE A 43 -3.29 -1.19 3.23
N VAL A 44 -2.45 -1.28 4.27
CA VAL A 44 -1.64 -2.46 4.54
C VAL A 44 -2.46 -3.39 5.44
N VAL A 45 -2.59 -4.65 5.04
CA VAL A 45 -3.25 -5.69 5.84
C VAL A 45 -2.23 -6.78 6.12
N GLY A 46 -1.90 -6.97 7.39
CA GLY A 46 -1.02 -8.04 7.88
C GLY A 46 -1.80 -9.10 8.66
N SER A 47 -1.41 -10.36 8.52
CA SER A 47 -2.03 -11.49 9.19
C SER A 47 -0.99 -12.49 9.69
N ARG A 48 -1.26 -13.11 10.85
CA ARG A 48 -0.49 -14.26 11.37
C ARG A 48 -0.85 -15.57 10.65
N VAL A 49 -2.04 -15.63 10.05
CA VAL A 49 -2.52 -16.78 9.30
C VAL A 49 -2.52 -16.48 7.79
N PRO A 50 -2.34 -17.48 6.92
CA PRO A 50 -2.33 -17.27 5.48
C PRO A 50 -3.62 -16.57 4.99
N LEU A 51 -3.46 -15.57 4.13
CA LEU A 51 -4.57 -14.89 3.49
C LEU A 51 -4.90 -15.60 2.17
N ASP A 52 -6.14 -16.04 1.98
CA ASP A 52 -6.60 -16.59 0.70
C ASP A 52 -6.70 -15.46 -0.35
N PRO A 53 -5.82 -15.43 -1.37
CA PRO A 53 -5.81 -14.36 -2.35
C PRO A 53 -7.10 -14.30 -3.17
N SER A 54 -7.70 -15.46 -3.46
CA SER A 54 -8.93 -15.55 -4.25
C SER A 54 -10.13 -15.04 -3.45
N ARG A 55 -10.18 -15.36 -2.15
CA ARG A 55 -11.22 -14.82 -1.25
C ARG A 55 -11.09 -13.32 -1.09
N LEU A 56 -9.87 -12.81 -0.89
CA LEU A 56 -9.61 -11.38 -0.84
C LEU A 56 -10.03 -10.69 -2.13
N GLU A 57 -9.62 -11.20 -3.30
CA GLU A 57 -9.99 -10.62 -4.58
C GLU A 57 -11.51 -10.58 -4.78
N ARG A 58 -12.22 -11.68 -4.47
CA ARG A 58 -13.69 -11.72 -4.53
C ARG A 58 -14.34 -10.71 -3.59
N SER A 59 -13.85 -10.58 -2.36
CA SER A 59 -14.37 -9.60 -1.39
C SER A 59 -14.15 -8.17 -1.88
N VAL A 60 -12.96 -7.87 -2.39
CA VAL A 60 -12.62 -6.56 -2.94
C VAL A 60 -13.48 -6.20 -4.16
N ARG A 61 -13.76 -7.18 -5.03
CA ARG A 61 -14.63 -6.99 -6.21
C ARG A 61 -16.10 -6.70 -5.87
N ARG A 62 -16.54 -6.96 -4.63
CA ARG A 62 -17.91 -6.66 -4.16
C ARG A 62 -18.06 -5.22 -3.64
N LEU A 63 -16.98 -4.47 -3.52
CA LEU A 63 -17.04 -3.07 -3.11
C LEU A 63 -17.77 -2.24 -4.19
N PRO A 64 -18.49 -1.17 -3.81
CA PRO A 64 -19.22 -0.34 -4.77
C PRO A 64 -18.32 0.56 -5.64
N TRP A 65 -17.00 0.43 -5.51
CA TRP A 65 -15.99 1.12 -6.31
C TRP A 65 -14.88 0.16 -6.77
N PRO A 66 -14.21 0.43 -7.90
CA PRO A 66 -13.12 -0.43 -8.39
C PRO A 66 -11.92 -0.42 -7.43
N ALA A 67 -11.65 -1.56 -6.80
CA ALA A 67 -10.52 -1.73 -5.88
C ALA A 67 -9.70 -3.00 -6.20
N ARG A 68 -8.49 -3.10 -5.65
CA ARG A 68 -7.56 -4.21 -5.88
C ARG A 68 -6.86 -4.60 -4.59
N ALA A 69 -6.69 -5.92 -4.42
CA ALA A 69 -5.67 -6.49 -3.56
C ALA A 69 -4.41 -6.79 -4.38
N TYR A 70 -3.24 -6.47 -3.86
CA TYR A 70 -1.96 -6.73 -4.51
C TYR A 70 -0.84 -6.90 -3.48
N ARG A 71 0.23 -7.59 -3.87
CA ARG A 71 1.36 -7.82 -2.98
C ARG A 71 2.26 -6.58 -2.90
N PRO A 72 2.75 -6.20 -1.70
CA PRO A 72 3.81 -5.21 -1.59
C PRO A 72 5.11 -5.74 -2.21
N ARG A 73 5.97 -4.84 -2.68
CA ARG A 73 7.29 -5.21 -3.21
C ARG A 73 8.27 -5.47 -2.06
N PRO A 74 9.36 -6.22 -2.31
CA PRO A 74 10.43 -6.36 -1.33
C PRO A 74 11.02 -4.99 -0.97
N ALA A 75 11.18 -4.72 0.33
CA ALA A 75 11.78 -3.50 0.85
C ALA A 75 12.39 -3.76 2.23
N GLN A 76 13.31 -2.90 2.66
CA GLN A 76 13.88 -2.94 4.00
C GLN A 76 12.93 -2.26 5.00
N PRO A 77 12.64 -2.87 6.17
CA PRO A 77 11.81 -2.23 7.18
C PRO A 77 12.45 -0.95 7.70
N PHE A 78 11.65 -0.09 8.32
CA PHE A 78 12.22 1.01 9.11
C PHE A 78 12.90 0.46 10.38
N THR A 79 13.94 1.15 10.83
CA THR A 79 14.66 0.85 12.07
C THR A 79 14.31 1.88 13.15
N GLY A 80 14.40 1.49 14.43
CA GLY A 80 14.13 2.39 15.55
C GLY A 80 12.69 2.92 15.59
N ALA A 81 12.53 4.22 15.82
CA ALA A 81 11.22 4.88 15.89
C ALA A 81 10.50 5.00 14.54
N GLY A 82 11.18 4.70 13.43
CA GLY A 82 10.66 4.84 12.08
C GLY A 82 10.80 6.25 11.51
N GLU A 83 10.27 6.42 10.30
CA GLU A 83 10.24 7.70 9.59
C GLU A 83 8.79 8.17 9.45
N SER A 84 8.56 9.47 9.59
CA SER A 84 7.24 10.08 9.35
C SER A 84 6.75 9.77 7.94
N SER A 85 5.43 9.59 7.79
CA SER A 85 4.84 9.42 6.47
C SER A 85 5.16 10.63 5.58
N PRO A 86 5.49 10.41 4.30
CA PRO A 86 5.74 11.50 3.37
C PRO A 86 4.53 12.43 3.32
N SER A 87 4.78 13.75 3.29
CA SER A 87 3.71 14.73 3.17
C SER A 87 2.90 14.49 1.89
N PRO A 88 1.57 14.69 1.92
CA PRO A 88 0.75 14.59 0.72
C PRO A 88 1.24 15.59 -0.35
N PRO A 89 1.03 15.29 -1.63
CA PRO A 89 1.45 16.17 -2.71
C PRO A 89 0.68 17.50 -2.65
N SER A 90 1.36 18.61 -2.95
CA SER A 90 0.69 19.90 -3.12
C SER A 90 0.07 20.00 -4.52
N LEU A 91 -1.01 20.77 -4.65
CA LEU A 91 -1.65 21.02 -5.94
C LEU A 91 -0.69 21.71 -6.95
N GLU A 92 0.32 22.42 -6.45
CA GLU A 92 1.31 23.18 -7.24
C GLU A 92 2.53 22.37 -7.69
N ARG A 93 2.86 21.27 -7.00
CA ARG A 93 4.08 20.45 -7.28
C ARG A 93 3.78 19.00 -7.68
N SER A 94 2.51 18.74 -7.98
CA SER A 94 1.91 17.57 -8.68
C SER A 94 1.56 16.31 -7.85
N TRP A 95 0.44 15.67 -8.25
CA TRP A 95 -0.08 14.35 -7.80
C TRP A 95 -0.60 13.50 -8.97
N ARG A 96 -1.01 14.13 -10.09
CA ARG A 96 -0.40 14.18 -11.44
C ARG A 96 -1.18 15.15 -12.37
N LEU A 97 -0.52 16.14 -12.98
CA LEU A 97 -0.82 16.73 -14.29
C LEU A 97 0.57 16.85 -14.97
N ARG A 98 0.68 16.41 -16.22
CA ARG A 98 1.96 16.04 -16.88
C ARG A 98 3.12 17.00 -16.62
#